data_AF-A0AA86U5E7-F1
#
_entry.id   AF-A0AA86U5E7-F1
#
_cell.length_a   1.000
_cell.length_b   1.000
_cell.length_c   1.000
_cell.angle_alpha   90.00
_cell.angle_beta   90.00
_cell.angle_gamma   90.00
#
_symmetry.space_group_name_H-M   'P 1'
#
loop_
_entity.id
_entity.type
_entity.pdbx_description
1 polymer ?
#
loop_
_entity_poly.entity_id
_entity_poly.type
_entity_poly.pdbx_seq_one_letter_code
_entity_poly.pdbx_strand_id
1 'polypeptide(L)'
;MKEMMDDKIFNELAENFVLLQSIHAHIHQINSIGQKHTKFIKDKWTHEENALMEFAKTMFGRNCVAISEIVASKSPAQVYQRIRYLKERSSRKESVLINNDWFNM
;
A
#
# COMPACT_ATOMS: atom_id res chain seq x y z
N MET A 1 13.10 -61.66 0.90
CA MET A 1 13.32 -60.91 -0.36
C MET A 1 12.43 -59.68 -0.37
N LYS A 2 12.71 -58.74 0.52
CA LYS A 2 12.01 -57.45 0.57
C LYS A 2 13.10 -56.40 0.42
N GLU A 3 12.85 -55.45 -0.48
CA GLU A 3 13.53 -54.16 -0.53
C GLU A 3 14.94 -54.15 -1.15
N MET A 4 15.04 -54.47 -2.43
CA MET A 4 15.91 -53.70 -3.34
C MET A 4 14.98 -52.83 -4.18
N MET A 5 14.44 -51.78 -3.55
CA MET A 5 13.76 -50.73 -4.29
C MET A 5 14.87 -49.93 -4.96
N ASP A 6 14.96 -50.04 -6.30
CA ASP A 6 16.05 -49.53 -7.14
C ASP A 6 16.64 -48.22 -6.60
N ASP A 7 17.87 -48.27 -6.09
CA ASP A 7 18.62 -47.10 -5.60
C ASP A 7 18.64 -45.96 -6.64
N LYS A 8 18.52 -46.34 -7.91
CA LYS A 8 18.36 -45.44 -9.04
C LYS A 8 17.08 -44.59 -8.96
N ILE A 9 15.94 -45.20 -8.63
CA ILE A 9 14.66 -44.50 -8.44
C ILE A 9 14.75 -43.59 -7.22
N PHE A 10 15.37 -44.04 -6.14
CA PHE A 10 15.55 -43.23 -4.94
C PHE A 10 16.41 -41.98 -5.20
N ASN A 11 17.52 -42.14 -5.93
CA ASN A 11 18.39 -41.03 -6.31
C ASN A 11 17.68 -40.04 -7.25
N GLU A 12 16.93 -40.53 -8.23
CA GLU A 12 16.15 -39.68 -9.13
C GLU A 12 15.04 -38.90 -8.39
N LEU A 13 14.40 -39.51 -7.39
CA LEU A 13 13.43 -38.82 -6.53
C LEU A 13 14.10 -37.77 -5.64
N ALA A 14 15.30 -38.04 -5.11
CA ALA A 14 16.06 -37.10 -4.31
C ALA A 14 16.49 -35.88 -5.14
N GLU A 15 16.96 -36.09 -6.37
CA GLU A 15 17.34 -35.01 -7.29
C GLU A 15 16.13 -34.13 -7.66
N ASN A 16 14.99 -34.75 -7.96
CA ASN A 16 13.74 -34.02 -8.24
C ASN A 16 13.26 -33.22 -7.03
N PHE A 17 13.41 -33.75 -5.82
CA PHE A 17 13.06 -33.02 -4.60
C PHE A 17 13.94 -31.79 -4.36
N VAL A 18 15.25 -31.93 -4.56
CA VAL A 18 16.20 -30.80 -4.48
C VAL A 18 15.87 -29.74 -5.52
N LEU A 19 15.53 -30.15 -6.75
CA LEU A 19 15.11 -29.24 -7.81
C LEU A 19 13.84 -28.47 -7.43
N LEU A 20 12.84 -29.17 -6.89
CA LEU A 20 11.59 -28.55 -6.43
C LEU A 20 11.82 -27.52 -5.31
N GLN A 21 12.70 -27.83 -4.35
CA GLN A 21 13.08 -26.88 -3.30
C GLN A 21 13.78 -25.64 -3.87
N SER A 22 14.67 -25.82 -4.85
CA SER A 22 15.34 -24.72 -5.55
C SER A 22 14.35 -23.84 -6.32
N ILE A 23 13.41 -24.44 -7.04
CA ILE A 23 12.36 -23.71 -7.77
C ILE A 23 11.50 -22.90 -6.78
N HIS A 24 11.11 -23.49 -5.65
CA HIS A 24 10.33 -22.82 -4.63
C HIS A 24 11.06 -21.60 -4.04
N ALA A 25 12.36 -21.72 -3.78
CA ALA A 25 13.19 -20.61 -3.32
C ALA A 25 13.28 -19.48 -4.36
N HIS A 26 13.44 -19.82 -5.65
CA HIS A 26 13.46 -18.82 -6.72
C HIS A 26 12.11 -18.10 -6.88
N ILE A 27 10.99 -18.81 -6.77
CA ILE A 27 9.65 -18.20 -6.79
C ILE A 27 9.49 -17.20 -5.65
N HIS A 28 9.94 -17.54 -4.45
CA HIS A 28 9.94 -16.59 -3.32
C HIS A 28 10.79 -15.35 -3.57
N GLN A 29 11.97 -15.51 -4.17
CA GLN A 29 12.82 -14.38 -4.54
C GLN A 29 12.16 -13.50 -5.60
N ILE A 30 11.59 -14.08 -6.66
CA ILE A 30 10.89 -13.35 -7.73
C ILE A 30 9.71 -12.55 -7.15
N ASN A 31 8.90 -13.17 -6.28
CA ASN A 31 7.79 -12.49 -5.61
C ASN A 31 8.27 -11.35 -4.70
N SER A 32 9.44 -11.49 -4.05
CA SER A 32 10.05 -10.41 -3.26
C SER A 32 10.55 -9.24 -4.12
N ILE A 33 10.99 -9.52 -5.36
CA ILE A 33 11.46 -8.52 -6.32
C ILE A 33 10.27 -7.74 -6.90
N GLY A 34 9.16 -8.41 -7.22
CA GLY A 34 7.93 -7.79 -7.72
C GLY A 34 7.27 -6.79 -6.74
N GLN A 35 7.58 -6.87 -5.44
CA GLN A 35 7.06 -5.95 -4.42
C GLN A 35 7.91 -4.68 -4.24
N LYS A 36 9.06 -4.55 -4.91
CA LYS A 36 9.95 -3.38 -4.81
C LYS A 36 9.81 -2.41 -5.99
N HIS A 37 8.60 -2.16 -6.48
CA HIS A 37 8.36 -0.88 -7.15
C HIS A 37 8.54 0.21 -6.09
N THR A 38 9.67 0.93 -6.15
CA THR A 38 9.90 2.10 -5.32
C THR A 38 8.77 3.07 -5.58
N LYS A 39 7.85 3.14 -4.62
CA LYS A 39 6.67 4.02 -4.66
C LYS A 39 7.19 5.44 -4.92
N PHE A 40 6.93 5.98 -6.11
CA PHE A 40 7.41 7.31 -6.47
C PHE A 40 6.60 8.32 -5.66
N ILE A 41 7.15 8.69 -4.49
CA ILE A 41 6.52 9.64 -3.59
C ILE A 41 6.66 11.04 -4.18
N LYS A 42 5.52 11.69 -4.46
CA LYS A 42 5.44 13.05 -4.97
C LYS A 42 5.10 14.01 -3.85
N ASP A 43 5.78 15.15 -3.79
CA ASP A 43 5.50 16.17 -2.76
C ASP A 43 4.20 16.95 -3.01
N LYS A 44 3.91 17.26 -4.28
CA LYS A 44 2.72 18.04 -4.65
C LYS A 44 1.48 17.15 -4.74
N TRP A 45 0.35 17.69 -4.28
CA TRP A 45 -0.97 17.08 -4.39
C TRP A 45 -1.69 17.57 -5.65
N THR A 46 -2.07 16.66 -6.54
CA THR A 46 -2.93 17.00 -7.70
C THR A 46 -4.42 16.99 -7.32
N HIS A 47 -5.27 17.44 -8.23
CA HIS A 47 -6.72 17.44 -7.97
C HIS A 47 -7.26 16.00 -7.86
N GLU A 48 -6.82 15.12 -8.73
CA GLU A 48 -7.18 13.70 -8.79
C GLU A 48 -6.74 12.97 -7.51
N GLU A 49 -5.53 13.25 -7.03
CA GLU A 49 -5.01 12.67 -5.78
C GLU A 49 -5.85 13.10 -4.56
N ASN A 50 -6.35 14.35 -4.54
CA ASN A 50 -7.24 14.80 -3.48
C ASN A 50 -8.61 14.10 -3.56
N ALA A 51 -9.16 13.91 -4.77
CA ALA A 51 -10.42 13.19 -4.95
C ALA A 51 -10.29 11.72 -4.52
N LEU A 52 -9.22 11.04 -4.92
CA LEU A 52 -8.91 9.67 -4.51
C LEU A 52 -8.73 9.55 -3.00
N MET A 53 -8.04 10.51 -2.37
CA MET A 53 -7.87 10.52 -0.92
C MET A 53 -9.20 10.69 -0.19
N GLU A 54 -10.08 11.59 -0.63
CA GLU A 54 -11.39 11.77 0.00
C GLU A 54 -12.27 10.53 -0.17
N PHE A 55 -12.26 9.90 -1.35
CA PHE A 55 -12.93 8.61 -1.57
C PHE A 55 -12.34 7.50 -0.68
N ALA A 56 -11.03 7.36 -0.60
CA ALA A 56 -10.39 6.36 0.25
C ALA A 56 -10.68 6.62 1.74
N LYS A 57 -10.81 7.89 2.14
CA LYS A 57 -11.15 8.28 3.50
C LYS A 57 -12.60 7.95 3.87
N THR A 58 -13.55 7.98 2.93
CA THR A 58 -14.92 7.50 3.21
C THR A 58 -14.96 5.98 3.42
N MET A 59 -14.08 5.23 2.75
CA MET A 59 -14.00 3.77 2.85
C MET A 59 -13.19 3.29 4.06
N PHE A 60 -12.04 3.91 4.34
CA PHE A 60 -11.06 3.43 5.32
C PHE A 60 -10.92 4.35 6.55
N GLY A 61 -11.69 5.43 6.61
CA GLY A 61 -11.67 6.39 7.72
C GLY A 61 -10.31 7.06 7.90
N ARG A 62 -9.65 6.80 9.03
CA ARG A 62 -8.34 7.38 9.39
C ARG A 62 -7.15 6.48 9.09
N ASN A 63 -7.36 5.33 8.44
CA ASN A 63 -6.27 4.43 8.11
C ASN A 63 -5.39 5.02 6.98
N CYS A 64 -4.37 5.78 7.37
CA CYS A 64 -3.49 6.49 6.44
C CYS A 64 -2.62 5.55 5.61
N VAL A 65 -2.39 4.31 6.07
CA VAL A 65 -1.62 3.30 5.31
C VAL A 65 -2.45 2.85 4.12
N ALA A 66 -3.68 2.39 4.34
CA ALA A 66 -4.60 1.97 3.29
C ALA A 66 -4.89 3.11 2.30
N ILE A 67 -5.12 4.33 2.81
CA ILE A 67 -5.32 5.51 1.93
C ILE A 67 -4.06 5.77 1.08
N SER A 68 -2.86 5.62 1.66
CA SER A 68 -1.63 5.82 0.90
C SER A 68 -1.48 4.78 -0.22
N GLU A 69 -1.94 3.55 -0.01
CA GLU A 69 -1.91 2.48 -1.02
C GLU A 69 -2.81 2.81 -2.20
N ILE A 70 -4.01 3.35 -1.94
CA ILE A 70 -4.93 3.81 -3.00
C ILE A 70 -4.38 5.01 -3.77
N VAL A 71 -3.86 6.02 -3.06
CA VAL A 71 -3.31 7.22 -3.72
C VAL A 71 -2.03 6.88 -4.48
N ALA A 72 -1.30 5.84 -4.07
CA ALA A 72 -0.09 5.27 -4.65
C ALA A 72 1.12 6.22 -4.76
N SER A 73 0.95 7.53 -4.90
CA SER A 73 2.01 8.53 -5.04
C SER A 73 2.36 9.26 -3.74
N LYS A 74 1.72 8.89 -2.63
CA LYS A 74 1.88 9.55 -1.33
C LYS A 74 2.23 8.55 -0.25
N SER A 75 3.05 8.98 0.70
CA SER A 75 3.35 8.21 1.91
C SER A 75 2.23 8.36 2.95
N PRO A 76 2.08 7.42 3.89
CA PRO A 76 1.12 7.55 4.99
C PRO A 76 1.28 8.86 5.79
N ALA A 77 2.52 9.34 5.96
CA ALA A 77 2.81 10.60 6.64
C ALA A 77 2.27 11.82 5.86
N GLN A 78 2.45 11.85 4.54
CA GLN A 78 1.91 12.92 3.70
C GLN A 78 0.38 12.92 3.69
N VAL A 79 -0.24 11.73 3.66
CA VAL A 79 -1.70 11.58 3.77
C VAL A 79 -2.19 12.16 5.10
N TYR A 80 -1.55 11.79 6.22
CA TYR A 80 -1.89 12.33 7.54
C TYR A 80 -1.81 13.85 7.59
N GLN A 81 -0.71 14.43 7.11
CA GLN A 81 -0.51 15.88 7.07
C GLN A 81 -1.58 16.56 6.21
N ARG A 82 -1.94 15.96 5.06
CA ARG A 82 -2.95 16.51 4.16
C ARG A 82 -4.34 16.52 4.80
N ILE A 83 -4.74 15.42 5.43
CA ILE A 83 -6.04 15.33 6.14
C ILE A 83 -6.11 16.37 7.24
N ARG A 84 -5.04 16.51 8.04
CA ARG A 84 -4.95 17.53 9.09
C ARG A 84 -5.08 18.95 8.52
N TYR A 85 -4.33 19.28 7.47
CA TYR A 85 -4.38 20.58 6.81
C TYR A 85 -5.80 20.92 6.29
N LEU A 86 -6.47 19.97 5.64
CA LEU A 86 -7.82 20.19 5.12
C LEU A 86 -8.86 20.38 6.23
N LYS A 87 -8.72 19.65 7.35
CA LYS A 87 -9.57 19.83 8.52
C LYS A 87 -9.42 21.24 9.11
N GLU A 88 -8.17 21.68 9.33
CA GLU A 88 -7.86 23.02 9.86
C GLU A 88 -8.31 24.14 8.90
N ARG A 89 -8.18 23.93 7.58
CA ARG A 89 -8.65 24.89 6.57
C ARG A 89 -10.18 25.01 6.59
N SER A 90 -10.89 23.90 6.76
CA SER A 90 -12.35 23.89 6.80
C SER A 90 -12.87 24.60 8.05
N SER A 91 -12.27 24.36 9.23
CA SER A 91 -12.65 25.06 10.46
C SER A 91 -12.40 26.57 10.40
N ARG A 92 -11.32 27.00 9.75
CA ARG A 92 -11.05 28.43 9.55
C ARG A 92 -12.07 29.09 8.61
N LYS A 93 -12.44 28.43 7.51
CA LYS A 93 -13.48 28.94 6.60
C LYS A 93 -14.82 29.12 7.32
N GLU A 94 -15.21 28.13 8.12
CA GLU A 94 -16.44 28.20 8.91
C GLU A 94 -16.44 29.38 9.88
N SER A 95 -15.33 29.59 10.61
CA SER A 95 -15.20 30.72 11.54
C SER A 95 -15.27 32.08 10.84
N VAL A 96 -14.81 32.19 9.60
CA VAL A 96 -14.88 33.44 8.82
C VAL A 96 -16.31 33.71 8.36
N LEU A 97 -17.06 32.68 7.96
CA LEU A 97 -18.47 32.82 7.58
C LEU A 97 -19.32 33.28 8.78
N ILE A 98 -19.18 32.62 9.93
CA ILE A 98 -19.90 32.97 11.17
C ILE A 98 -19.62 34.42 11.60
N ASN A 99 -18.36 34.87 11.49
CA ASN A 99 -17.99 36.24 11.86
C ASN A 99 -18.49 37.30 10.85
N ASN A 100 -18.67 36.95 9.59
CA ASN A 100 -19.17 37.88 8.57
C ASN A 100 -20.69 38.02 8.61
N ASP A 101 -21.42 37.03 9.12
CA ASP A 101 -22.88 37.10 9.28
C ASP A 101 -23.30 38.11 10.37
N TRP A 102 -22.43 38.38 11.36
CA TRP A 102 -22.64 39.40 12.39
C TRP A 102 -22.56 40.85 11.88
N PHE A 103 -21.87 41.10 10.78
CA PHE A 103 -21.72 42.45 10.22
C PHE A 103 -22.81 42.82 9.19
N ASN A 104 -23.72 41.90 8.86
CA ASN A 104 -24.81 42.10 7.91
C ASN A 104 -26.21 42.17 8.57
N MET A 105 -26.29 42.32 9.90
CA MET A 105 -27.50 42.67 10.65
C MET A 105 -27.45 44.13 11.08
#